data_AF-A0A835LU60-F1
#
_entry.id   AF-A0A835LU60-F1
#
_cell.length_a   1.000
_cell.length_b   1.000
_cell.length_c   1.000
_cell.angle_alpha   90.00
_cell.angle_beta   90.00
_cell.angle_gamma   90.00
#
_symmetry.space_group_name_H-M   'P 1'
#
loop_
_entity.id
_entity.type
_entity.pdbx_description
1 polymer ?
#
loop_
_entity_poly.entity_id
_entity_poly.type
_entity_poly.pdbx_seq_one_letter_code
_entity_poly.pdbx_strand_id
1 'polypeptide(L)' 'ESGQISVTNFVRVTSTECAQIFNIYPRKGAILAGSDADIIIFGPNSSFKISSRSHHSRSNTNVYEGRRGKVFIVILI' A
#
# COMPACT_ATOMS: atom_id res chain seq x y z
N GLU A 1 5.72 -12.47 -10.78
CA GLU A 1 4.38 -11.94 -10.45
C GLU A 1 3.38 -13.03 -10.76
N SER A 2 2.37 -13.27 -9.92
CA SER A 2 1.36 -14.29 -10.22
C SER A 2 0.40 -13.86 -11.33
N GLY A 3 0.39 -12.56 -11.70
CA GLY A 3 -0.48 -12.01 -12.75
C GLY A 3 -1.97 -11.96 -12.38
N GLN A 4 -2.31 -12.26 -11.12
CA GLN A 4 -3.69 -12.46 -10.67
C GLN A 4 -4.53 -11.18 -10.57
N ILE A 5 -3.88 -10.01 -10.45
CA ILE A 5 -4.57 -8.71 -10.32
C ILE A 5 -3.80 -7.63 -11.10
N SER A 6 -4.52 -6.78 -11.82
CA SER A 6 -3.94 -5.59 -12.47
C SER A 6 -3.60 -4.52 -11.43
N VAL A 7 -2.69 -3.60 -11.75
CA VAL A 7 -2.31 -2.49 -10.85
C VAL A 7 -3.53 -1.63 -10.49
N THR A 8 -4.40 -1.35 -11.47
CA THR A 8 -5.64 -0.59 -11.22
C THR A 8 -6.59 -1.34 -10.28
N ASN A 9 -6.72 -2.67 -10.44
CA ASN A 9 -7.53 -3.48 -9.52
C ASN A 9 -6.91 -3.51 -8.11
N PHE A 10 -5.58 -3.51 -7.98
CA PHE A 10 -4.90 -3.41 -6.68
C PHE A 10 -5.22 -2.09 -5.98
N VAL A 11 -5.17 -0.96 -6.69
CA VAL A 11 -5.55 0.37 -6.15
C VAL A 11 -7.03 0.39 -5.75
N ARG A 12 -7.91 -0.18 -6.60
CA ARG A 12 -9.34 -0.25 -6.32
C ARG A 12 -9.62 -0.96 -4.99
N VAL A 13 -9.09 -2.17 -4.79
CA VAL A 13 -9.40 -2.99 -3.60
C VAL A 13 -8.68 -2.54 -2.33
N THR A 14 -7.56 -1.83 -2.43
CA THR A 14 -6.79 -1.37 -1.26
C THR A 14 -7.11 0.07 -0.83
N SER A 15 -7.73 0.87 -1.70
CA SER A 15 -7.91 2.31 -1.45
C SER A 15 -9.29 2.82 -1.87
N THR A 16 -9.61 2.82 -3.17
CA THR A 16 -10.82 3.49 -3.68
C THR A 16 -12.10 2.88 -3.12
N GLU A 17 -12.24 1.55 -3.10
CA GLU A 17 -13.44 0.87 -2.56
C GLU A 17 -13.58 1.09 -1.06
N CYS A 18 -12.47 1.03 -0.29
CA CYS A 18 -12.51 1.34 1.13
C CYS A 18 -12.99 2.78 1.37
N ALA A 19 -12.47 3.76 0.62
CA ALA A 19 -12.89 5.15 0.75
C ALA A 19 -14.38 5.35 0.39
N GLN A 20 -14.90 4.61 -0.59
CA GLN A 20 -16.32 4.64 -0.95
C GLN A 20 -17.20 4.00 0.13
N ILE A 21 -16.84 2.80 0.61
CA ILE A 21 -17.57 2.07 1.68
C ILE A 21 -17.65 2.91 2.95
N PHE A 22 -16.55 3.59 3.33
CA PHE A 22 -16.51 4.44 4.51
C PHE A 22 -16.98 5.89 4.24
N ASN A 23 -17.52 6.18 3.06
CA ASN A 23 -18.07 7.49 2.67
C ASN A 23 -17.09 8.67 2.83
N ILE A 24 -15.82 8.45 2.47
CA ILE A 24 -14.74 9.46 2.48
C ILE A 24 -14.12 9.69 1.09
N TYR A 25 -14.70 9.13 0.03
CA TYR A 25 -14.31 9.41 -1.35
C TYR A 25 -14.95 10.75 -1.84
N PRO A 26 -14.24 11.62 -2.59
CA PRO A 26 -12.88 11.46 -3.11
C PRO A 26 -11.78 12.02 -2.17
N ARG A 27 -12.10 12.42 -0.95
CA ARG A 27 -11.11 12.98 -0.01
C ARG A 27 -9.93 12.02 0.22
N LYS A 28 -10.19 10.71 0.32
CA LYS A 28 -9.17 9.64 0.29
C LYS A 28 -9.43 8.71 -0.91
N GLY A 29 -8.40 7.98 -1.32
CA GLY A 29 -8.49 6.95 -2.35
C GLY A 29 -8.63 7.44 -3.79
N ALA A 30 -8.30 8.71 -4.04
CA ALA A 30 -8.25 9.33 -5.35
C ALA A 30 -7.07 10.31 -5.46
N ILE A 31 -6.49 10.44 -6.65
CA ILE A 31 -5.54 11.50 -7.01
C ILE A 31 -6.32 12.52 -7.84
N LEU A 32 -6.99 13.44 -7.16
CA LEU A 32 -7.82 14.49 -7.75
C LEU A 32 -7.57 15.81 -7.02
N ALA A 33 -7.87 16.93 -7.69
CA ALA A 33 -7.84 18.23 -7.03
C ALA A 33 -8.85 18.25 -5.87
N GLY A 34 -8.40 18.66 -4.68
CA GLY A 34 -9.21 18.69 -3.46
C GLY A 34 -9.20 17.39 -2.63
N SER A 35 -8.52 16.32 -3.09
CA SER A 35 -8.21 15.14 -2.26
C SER A 35 -7.07 15.42 -1.29
N ASP A 36 -7.01 14.67 -0.19
CA ASP A 36 -5.87 14.70 0.72
C ASP A 36 -4.61 14.15 0.02
N ALA A 37 -3.44 14.70 0.35
CA ALA A 37 -2.16 14.39 -0.29
C ALA A 37 -1.49 13.09 0.22
N ASP A 38 -2.28 12.03 0.40
CA ASP A 38 -1.81 10.70 0.81
C ASP A 38 -1.32 9.91 -0.41
N ILE A 39 -0.03 10.00 -0.74
CA ILE A 39 0.51 9.41 -1.97
C ILE A 39 1.58 8.36 -1.68
N ILE A 40 1.45 7.20 -2.31
CA ILE A 40 2.46 6.13 -2.26
C ILE A 40 3.10 6.01 -3.64
N ILE A 41 4.42 6.18 -3.70
CA ILE A 41 5.24 5.86 -4.87
C ILE A 41 5.58 4.38 -4.82
N PHE A 42 5.03 3.63 -5.76
CA PHE A 42 5.29 2.20 -5.89
C PHE A 42 6.51 1.94 -6.80
N GLY A 43 7.54 1.29 -6.26
CA GLY A 43 8.75 0.91 -6.99
C GLY A 43 8.69 -0.56 -7.42
N PRO A 44 8.17 -0.91 -8.61
CA PRO A 44 7.90 -2.30 -8.99
C PRO A 44 9.17 -3.18 -9.12
N ASN A 45 10.33 -2.55 -9.32
CA ASN A 45 11.62 -3.22 -9.52
C ASN A 45 12.44 -3.36 -8.23
N SER A 46 11.98 -2.76 -7.13
CA SER A 46 12.66 -2.82 -5.84
C SER A 46 12.02 -3.90 -4.97
N SER A 47 12.84 -4.68 -4.26
CA SER A 47 12.35 -5.74 -3.36
C SER A 47 13.03 -5.68 -2.00
N PHE A 48 12.33 -6.17 -0.98
CA PHE A 48 12.85 -6.30 0.37
C PHE A 48 12.41 -7.63 0.99
N LYS A 49 13.14 -8.09 2.01
CA LYS A 49 12.78 -9.27 2.80
C LYS A 49 12.02 -8.81 4.04
N ILE A 50 10.83 -9.35 4.25
CA ILE A 50 10.03 -9.06 5.44
C ILE A 50 10.69 -9.76 6.64
N SER A 51 10.96 -8.99 7.71
CA SER A 51 11.52 -9.51 8.96
C SER A 51 10.98 -8.73 10.17
N SER A 52 10.78 -9.41 11.30
CA SER A 52 10.46 -8.76 12.58
C SER A 52 11.58 -7.84 13.07
N ARG A 53 12.82 -8.06 12.63
CA ARG A 53 13.95 -7.18 12.98
C ARG A 53 13.93 -5.83 12.27
N SER A 54 13.23 -5.74 11.14
CA SER A 54 13.25 -4.54 10.27
C SER A 54 11.87 -3.91 10.07
N HIS A 55 10.79 -4.52 10.59
CA HIS A 55 9.47 -3.90 10.51
C HIS A 55 9.31 -2.79 11.57
N HIS A 56 8.33 -1.92 11.38
CA HIS A 56 8.01 -0.85 12.34
C HIS A 56 6.87 -1.23 13.30
N SER A 57 6.51 -2.52 13.37
CA SER A 57 5.53 -3.02 14.33
C SER A 57 6.15 -3.15 15.72
N ARG A 58 5.33 -3.06 16.77
CA ARG A 58 5.76 -3.26 18.16
C ARG A 58 5.97 -4.74 18.53
N SER A 59 5.47 -5.67 17.71
CA SER A 59 5.60 -7.10 17.97
C SER A 59 7.00 -7.58 17.64
N ASN A 60 7.53 -8.51 18.43
CA ASN A 60 8.82 -9.14 18.12
C ASN A 60 8.73 -10.25 17.04
N THR A 61 7.52 -10.50 16.51
CA THR A 61 7.24 -11.57 15.55
C THR A 61 6.57 -11.04 14.29
N ASN A 62 6.80 -11.72 13.16
CA ASN A 62 6.16 -11.41 11.89
C ASN A 62 5.70 -12.71 11.21
N VAL A 63 4.39 -12.83 10.93
CA VAL A 63 3.81 -14.01 10.27
C VAL A 63 4.29 -14.19 8.83
N TYR A 64 4.85 -13.13 8.24
CA TYR A 64 5.39 -13.12 6.88
C TYR A 64 6.93 -13.19 6.87
N GLU A 65 7.55 -13.62 7.97
CA GLU A 65 9.01 -13.73 8.10
C GLU A 65 9.63 -14.43 6.89
N GLY A 66 10.63 -13.80 6.29
CA GLY A 66 11.38 -14.34 5.16
C GLY A 66 10.74 -14.20 3.78
N ARG A 67 9.48 -13.74 3.68
CA ARG A 67 8.85 -13.46 2.38
C ARG A 67 9.47 -12.24 1.72
N ARG A 68 9.47 -12.21 0.38
CA ARG A 68 9.89 -11.05 -0.41
C ARG A 68 8.70 -10.18 -0.77
N GLY A 69 8.76 -8.90 -0.39
CA GLY A 69 7.83 -7.86 -0.79
C GLY A 69 8.45 -6.93 -1.83
N LYS A 70 7.61 -6.16 -2.53
CA LYS A 70 8.05 -5.03 -3.37
C LYS A 70 8.04 -3.75 -2.55
N VAL A 71 8.98 -2.86 -2.82
CA VAL A 71 9.14 -1.63 -2.03
C VAL A 71 8.03 -0.63 -2.38
N PHE A 72 7.44 -0.08 -1.33
CA PHE A 72 6.54 1.08 -1.38
C PHE A 72 7.30 2.23 -0.72
N ILE A 73 7.49 3.33 -1.46
CA ILE A 73 7.92 4.60 -0.86
C ILE A 73 6.65 5.36 -0.55
N VAL A 74 6.37 5.58 0.73
CA VAL A 74 5.22 6.37 1.16
C VAL A 74 5.66 7.84 1.23
N ILE A 75 4.97 8.73 0.53
CA ILE A 75 5.06 10.18 0.77
C ILE A 75 3.79 10.58 1.54
N LEU A 76 3.95 10.82 2.83
CA LEU A 76 2.95 11.49 3.65
C LEU A 76 3.41 12.94 3.83
N ILE A 77 2.57 13.91 3.44
CA ILE A 77 2.60 15.29 3.94
C ILE A 77 1.27 15.63 4.59
#